data_AF-A0A955R1Y4-F1
#
_entry.id   AF-A0A955R1Y4-F1
#
_cell.length_a   1.000
_cell.length_b   1.000
_cell.length_c   1.000
_cell.angle_alpha   90.00
_cell.angle_beta   90.00
_cell.angle_gamma   90.00
#
_symmetry.space_group_name_H-M   'P 1'
#
loop_
_entity.id
_entity.type
_entity.pdbx_description
1 polymer ?
#
loop_
_entity_poly.entity_id
_entity_poly.type
_entity_poly.pdbx_seq_one_letter_code
_entity_poly.pdbx_strand_id
1 'polypeptide(L)'
;MGHKQDKTLDARAVIDRLRQSLLREDVSEKACQSLLLHLADLKRLAAHEDGRWGMLSCPPQETTGEDEWIAGLIELCRHPEGFALKYFVRELPEDVSLVWPDPKGYEGKVSDGLLEGEDRSVPKKSSNLSNLQIVKKVGRQLSPLIEMENHFLEKLQGPRVSRQNARVLFNYIIGRIKMKGEPREWTQLSRRRHK
;
A
#
# COMPACT_ATOMS: atom_id res chain seq x y z
N MET A 1 40.35 -7.62 15.99
CA MET A 1 39.48 -6.46 15.71
C MET A 1 39.61 -6.13 14.23
N GLY A 2 38.71 -6.64 13.39
CA GLY A 2 38.72 -6.37 11.95
C GLY A 2 37.76 -5.23 11.65
N HIS A 3 38.27 -4.12 11.12
CA HIS A 3 37.45 -3.07 10.53
C HIS A 3 36.64 -3.67 9.39
N LYS A 4 35.36 -3.99 9.64
CA LYS A 4 34.38 -4.22 8.57
C LYS A 4 34.29 -2.90 7.81
N GLN A 5 34.70 -2.91 6.56
CA GLN A 5 34.40 -1.81 5.65
C GLN A 5 32.88 -1.79 5.49
N ASP A 6 32.21 -0.91 6.23
CA ASP A 6 30.86 -0.50 5.89
C ASP A 6 30.93 0.08 4.48
N LYS A 7 30.53 -0.70 3.48
CA LYS A 7 30.36 -0.24 2.11
C LYS A 7 29.19 0.74 2.12
N THR A 8 29.49 1.99 2.47
CA THR A 8 28.54 3.09 2.39
C THR A 8 28.35 3.43 0.92
N LEU A 9 27.11 3.31 0.45
CA LEU A 9 26.72 3.59 -0.92
C LEU A 9 25.84 4.83 -0.94
N ASP A 10 25.94 5.63 -2.00
CA ASP A 10 25.02 6.74 -2.19
C ASP A 10 23.59 6.22 -2.42
N ALA A 11 22.58 6.99 -1.99
CA ALA A 11 21.17 6.63 -2.12
C ALA A 11 20.82 6.21 -3.57
N ARG A 12 21.35 6.95 -4.54
CA ARG A 12 21.13 6.70 -5.97
C ARG A 12 21.74 5.36 -6.41
N ALA A 13 22.95 5.05 -5.95
CA ALA A 13 23.59 3.78 -6.25
C ALA A 13 22.79 2.59 -5.66
N VAL A 14 22.20 2.75 -4.47
CA VAL A 14 21.32 1.72 -3.88
C VAL A 14 20.03 1.57 -4.69
N ILE A 15 19.41 2.67 -5.13
CA ILE A 15 18.20 2.62 -6.00
C ILE A 15 18.52 1.92 -7.32
N ASP A 16 19.61 2.27 -7.98
CA ASP A 16 19.98 1.69 -9.27
C ASP A 16 20.23 0.18 -9.14
N ARG A 17 20.89 -0.25 -8.05
CA ARG A 17 21.08 -1.68 -7.73
C ARG A 17 19.75 -2.40 -7.46
N LEU A 18 18.87 -1.81 -6.67
CA LEU A 18 17.55 -2.36 -6.40
C LEU A 18 16.74 -2.50 -7.68
N ARG A 19 16.80 -1.54 -8.60
CA ARG A 19 16.13 -1.61 -9.91
C ARG A 19 16.67 -2.70 -10.82
N GLN A 20 17.99 -2.92 -10.79
CA GLN A 20 18.63 -3.94 -11.61
C GLN A 20 18.30 -5.36 -11.12
N SER A 21 18.21 -5.56 -9.81
CA SER A 21 18.16 -6.91 -9.20
C SER A 21 16.79 -7.32 -8.67
N LEU A 22 16.00 -6.39 -8.11
CA LEU A 22 14.82 -6.73 -7.31
C LEU A 22 13.53 -6.04 -7.82
N LEU A 23 13.59 -4.73 -8.05
CA LEU A 23 12.41 -3.90 -8.30
C LEU A 23 11.96 -3.97 -9.75
N ARG A 24 10.64 -3.87 -9.96
CA ARG A 24 10.04 -3.76 -11.29
C ARG A 24 10.46 -2.47 -12.02
N GLU A 25 10.40 -2.53 -13.35
CA GLU A 25 10.81 -1.41 -14.23
C GLU A 25 9.85 -0.21 -14.18
N ASP A 26 8.60 -0.44 -13.78
CA ASP A 26 7.55 0.57 -13.68
C ASP A 26 7.61 1.39 -12.36
N VAL A 27 8.53 1.07 -11.45
CA VAL A 27 8.65 1.76 -10.17
C VAL A 27 9.23 3.17 -10.38
N SER A 28 8.40 4.19 -10.17
CA SER A 28 8.83 5.59 -10.22
C SER A 28 9.98 5.89 -9.27
N GLU A 29 10.80 6.90 -9.58
CA GLU A 29 11.93 7.28 -8.74
C GLU A 29 11.49 7.72 -7.33
N LYS A 30 10.38 8.47 -7.24
CA LYS A 30 9.79 8.88 -5.96
C LYS A 30 9.35 7.67 -5.12
N ALA A 31 8.81 6.64 -5.77
CA ALA A 31 8.43 5.40 -5.09
C ALA A 31 9.67 4.62 -4.62
N CYS A 32 10.74 4.59 -5.41
CA CYS A 32 12.02 3.99 -5.00
C CYS A 32 12.62 4.70 -3.77
N GLN A 33 12.64 6.04 -3.76
CA GLN A 33 13.11 6.82 -2.61
C GLN A 33 12.25 6.59 -1.37
N SER A 34 10.93 6.57 -1.53
CA SER A 34 10.01 6.27 -0.42
C SER A 34 10.20 4.85 0.10
N LEU A 35 10.50 3.88 -0.78
CA LEU A 35 10.76 2.49 -0.43
C LEU A 35 12.08 2.35 0.34
N LEU A 36 13.12 3.09 -0.02
CA LEU A 36 14.37 3.11 0.75
C LEU A 36 14.15 3.56 2.20
N LEU A 37 13.37 4.63 2.39
CA LEU A 37 13.03 5.11 3.73
C LEU A 37 12.24 4.05 4.50
N HIS A 38 11.32 3.35 3.83
CA HIS A 38 10.55 2.27 4.43
C HIS A 38 11.45 1.09 4.84
N LEU A 39 12.38 0.67 3.99
CA LEU A 39 13.38 -0.35 4.31
C LEU A 39 14.31 0.08 5.46
N ALA A 40 14.55 1.37 5.61
CA ALA A 40 15.28 1.94 6.74
C ALA A 40 14.50 1.80 8.05
N ASP A 41 13.20 2.10 8.02
CA ASP A 41 12.30 1.94 9.16
C ASP A 41 12.16 0.46 9.56
N LEU A 42 12.22 -0.46 8.58
CA LEU A 42 12.31 -1.91 8.80
C LEU A 42 13.69 -2.39 9.28
N LYS A 43 14.64 -1.47 9.54
CA LYS A 43 16.02 -1.76 9.99
C LYS A 43 16.79 -2.69 9.05
N ARG A 44 16.48 -2.64 7.74
CA ARG A 44 17.22 -3.35 6.69
C ARG A 44 18.25 -2.48 5.99
N LEU A 45 18.10 -1.17 6.16
CA LEU A 45 19.03 -0.15 5.70
C LEU A 45 19.31 0.83 6.84
N ALA A 46 20.54 1.32 6.91
CA ALA A 46 20.90 2.42 7.78
C ALA A 46 21.21 3.64 6.90
N ALA A 47 20.47 4.74 7.10
CA ALA A 47 20.92 6.02 6.56
C ALA A 47 21.93 6.64 7.54
N HIS A 48 23.13 6.92 7.05
CA HIS A 48 24.17 7.64 7.76
C HIS A 48 23.95 9.15 7.66
N GLU A 49 24.55 9.90 8.58
CA GLU A 49 24.43 11.37 8.66
C GLU A 49 24.93 12.07 7.39
N ASP A 50 25.89 11.46 6.67
CA ASP A 50 26.45 11.95 5.41
C ASP A 50 25.53 11.77 4.19
N GLY A 51 24.28 11.33 4.38
CA GLY A 51 23.34 11.02 3.29
C GLY A 51 23.65 9.71 2.55
N ARG A 52 24.65 8.96 3.03
CA ARG A 52 24.99 7.63 2.52
C ARG A 52 24.16 6.54 3.20
N TRP A 53 24.03 5.42 2.51
CA TRP A 53 23.23 4.28 2.90
C TRP A 53 24.11 3.06 3.12
N GLY A 54 24.02 2.49 4.31
CA GLY A 54 24.65 1.23 4.68
C GLY A 54 23.63 0.09 4.60
N MET A 55 24.04 -1.03 4.00
CA MET A 55 23.28 -2.28 4.05
C MET A 55 23.50 -2.91 5.43
N LEU A 56 22.44 -3.11 6.20
CA LEU A 56 22.54 -3.85 7.45
C LEU A 56 22.55 -5.34 7.10
N SER A 57 23.71 -5.98 7.20
CA SER A 57 23.84 -7.42 6.92
C SER A 57 22.96 -8.21 7.88
N CYS A 58 22.25 -9.20 7.32
CA CYS A 58 21.84 -10.38 8.08
C CYS A 58 23.08 -11.06 8.71
N PRO A 59 22.93 -11.84 9.79
CA PRO A 59 24.07 -12.42 10.52
C PRO A 59 25.01 -13.20 9.60
N PRO A 60 26.30 -13.29 9.99
CA PRO A 60 27.38 -13.53 9.06
C PRO A 60 27.39 -14.98 8.61
N GLN A 61 27.06 -15.23 7.34
CA GLN A 61 27.61 -16.36 6.62
C GLN A 61 28.37 -15.82 5.42
N GLU A 62 29.55 -16.39 5.22
CA GLU A 62 30.59 -15.88 4.35
C GLU A 62 30.29 -16.23 2.90
N THR A 63 29.26 -15.63 2.30
CA THR A 63 29.06 -15.66 0.86
C THR A 63 28.57 -14.31 0.35
N THR A 64 29.10 -13.91 -0.79
CA THR A 64 28.79 -12.74 -1.64
C THR A 64 27.65 -11.85 -1.10
N GLY A 65 27.99 -10.86 -0.26
CA GLY A 65 27.02 -10.12 0.57
C GLY A 65 25.94 -9.30 -0.14
N GLU A 66 25.87 -9.33 -1.47
CA GLU A 66 24.81 -8.69 -2.27
C GLU A 66 23.64 -9.66 -2.53
N ASP A 67 23.93 -10.89 -2.93
CA ASP A 67 22.90 -11.90 -3.22
C ASP A 67 22.15 -12.32 -1.96
N GLU A 68 22.86 -12.43 -0.82
CA GLU A 68 22.26 -12.69 0.49
C GLU A 68 21.34 -11.55 0.95
N TRP A 69 21.69 -10.31 0.63
CA TRP A 69 20.88 -9.15 0.98
C TRP A 69 19.59 -9.11 0.16
N ILE A 70 19.68 -9.37 -1.15
CA ILE A 70 18.52 -9.50 -2.04
C ILE A 70 17.64 -10.65 -1.56
N ALA A 71 18.23 -11.81 -1.24
CA ALA A 71 17.50 -12.95 -0.70
C ALA A 71 16.79 -12.61 0.62
N GLY A 72 17.44 -11.86 1.52
CA GLY A 72 16.83 -11.37 2.75
C GLY A 72 15.65 -10.41 2.52
N LEU A 73 15.72 -9.57 1.49
CA LEU A 73 14.60 -8.72 1.06
C LEU A 73 13.45 -9.54 0.46
N ILE A 74 13.76 -10.58 -0.33
CA ILE A 74 12.74 -11.49 -0.86
C ILE A 74 12.06 -12.24 0.29
N GLU A 75 12.82 -12.70 1.29
CA GLU A 75 12.29 -13.37 2.48
C GLU A 75 11.35 -12.46 3.29
N LEU A 76 11.65 -11.16 3.38
CA LEU A 76 10.74 -10.21 4.02
C LEU A 76 9.35 -10.15 3.40
N CYS A 77 9.21 -10.50 2.11
CA CYS A 77 7.89 -10.56 1.47
C CYS A 77 6.96 -11.60 2.11
N ARG A 78 7.52 -12.60 2.82
CA ARG A 78 6.77 -13.61 3.58
C ARG A 78 6.30 -13.10 4.94
N HIS A 79 6.96 -12.07 5.48
CA HIS A 79 6.64 -11.51 6.79
C HIS A 79 5.61 -10.38 6.70
N PRO A 80 4.78 -10.19 7.74
CA PRO A 80 3.78 -9.13 7.76
C PRO A 80 4.40 -7.72 7.72
N GLU A 81 5.64 -7.57 8.20
CA GLU A 81 6.38 -6.31 8.16
C GLU A 81 6.81 -5.92 6.73
N GLY A 82 7.10 -6.90 5.87
CA GLY A 82 7.45 -6.69 4.48
C GLY A 82 6.24 -6.70 3.53
N PHE A 83 5.02 -6.53 4.04
CA PHE A 83 3.80 -6.62 3.24
C PHE A 83 3.77 -5.64 2.05
N ALA A 84 4.46 -4.52 2.14
CA ALA A 84 4.55 -3.52 1.08
C ALA A 84 5.50 -3.99 -0.02
N LEU A 85 6.62 -4.60 0.35
CA LEU A 85 7.72 -4.97 -0.54
C LEU A 85 7.28 -5.91 -1.66
N LYS A 86 6.39 -6.87 -1.34
CA LYS A 86 5.85 -7.85 -2.29
C LYS A 86 5.26 -7.23 -3.56
N TYR A 87 4.74 -5.99 -3.49
CA TYR A 87 4.17 -5.29 -4.65
C TYR A 87 5.23 -4.70 -5.59
N PHE A 88 6.46 -4.47 -5.09
CA PHE A 88 7.54 -3.82 -5.83
C PHE A 88 8.52 -4.81 -6.47
N VAL A 89 8.60 -6.05 -5.97
CA VAL A 89 9.53 -7.07 -6.48
C VAL A 89 9.08 -7.61 -7.84
N ARG A 90 10.04 -7.84 -8.76
CA ARG A 90 9.83 -8.46 -10.08
C ARG A 90 9.26 -9.86 -9.97
N GLU A 91 9.96 -10.70 -9.21
CA GLU A 91 9.66 -12.11 -8.99
C GLU A 91 9.25 -12.32 -7.53
N LEU A 92 7.99 -12.69 -7.34
CA LEU A 92 7.50 -13.05 -6.01
C LEU A 92 7.82 -14.52 -5.74
N PRO A 93 8.13 -14.87 -4.48
CA PRO A 93 8.15 -16.27 -4.07
C PRO A 93 6.79 -16.94 -4.38
N GLU A 94 6.81 -18.21 -4.81
CA GLU A 94 5.61 -18.95 -5.22
C GLU A 94 4.54 -19.04 -4.11
N ASP A 95 4.99 -19.03 -2.85
CA ASP A 95 4.15 -19.07 -1.65
C ASP A 95 3.57 -17.71 -1.24
N VAL A 96 4.00 -16.61 -1.87
CA VAL A 96 3.56 -15.24 -1.55
C VAL A 96 2.56 -14.76 -2.58
N SER A 97 1.30 -14.66 -2.17
CA SER A 97 0.25 -14.09 -3.02
C SER A 97 0.08 -12.58 -2.78
N LEU A 98 -0.14 -11.86 -3.89
CA LEU A 98 -0.54 -10.45 -3.90
C LEU A 98 -2.02 -10.31 -3.50
N VAL A 99 -2.39 -10.87 -2.36
CA VAL A 99 -3.72 -10.70 -1.79
C VAL A 99 -3.75 -9.40 -1.02
N TRP A 100 -4.89 -8.74 -1.14
CA TRP A 100 -5.30 -7.66 -0.25
C TRP A 100 -5.09 -8.09 1.21
N PRO A 101 -4.39 -7.31 2.05
CA PRO A 101 -4.27 -7.64 3.46
C PRO A 101 -5.67 -7.65 4.09
N ASP A 102 -6.13 -8.87 4.38
CA ASP A 102 -7.37 -9.27 5.05
C ASP A 102 -8.56 -8.28 4.98
N PRO A 103 -9.60 -8.53 4.15
CA PRO A 103 -10.84 -7.76 4.20
C PRO A 103 -11.60 -7.93 5.53
N LYS A 104 -11.21 -8.81 6.46
CA LYS A 104 -11.90 -8.95 7.77
C LYS A 104 -11.75 -7.75 8.70
N GLY A 105 -10.74 -6.90 8.51
CA GLY A 105 -10.70 -5.58 9.17
C GLY A 105 -11.58 -4.53 8.49
N TYR A 106 -12.06 -4.87 7.29
CA TYR A 106 -12.95 -4.07 6.48
C TYR A 106 -14.33 -4.73 6.48
N GLU A 107 -15.09 -4.52 7.56
CA GLU A 107 -16.54 -4.69 7.54
C GLU A 107 -17.17 -3.59 6.67
N GLY A 108 -16.82 -3.57 5.39
CA GLY A 108 -17.64 -2.95 4.37
C GLY A 108 -18.95 -3.72 4.26
N LYS A 109 -19.78 -3.64 5.29
CA LYS A 109 -21.22 -3.80 5.13
C LYS A 109 -21.61 -2.67 4.18
N VAL A 110 -21.56 -2.96 2.89
CA VAL A 110 -22.49 -2.35 1.95
C VAL A 110 -23.84 -2.75 2.50
N SER A 111 -24.40 -1.92 3.38
CA SER A 111 -25.68 -2.17 4.02
C SER A 111 -26.65 -2.49 2.90
N ASP A 112 -27.10 -3.73 2.88
CA ASP A 112 -28.18 -4.18 2.02
C ASP A 112 -29.43 -3.43 2.51
N GLY A 113 -29.60 -2.23 1.96
CA GLY A 113 -30.50 -1.21 2.49
C GLY A 113 -30.61 -0.04 1.52
N LEU A 114 -30.43 -0.33 0.22
CA LEU A 114 -30.47 0.68 -0.83
C LEU A 114 -31.88 1.20 -1.08
N LEU A 115 -32.94 0.60 -0.52
CA LEU A 115 -34.33 1.01 -0.67
C LEU A 115 -35.23 0.50 0.48
N GLU A 116 -35.11 1.05 1.70
CA GLU A 116 -36.27 1.04 2.60
C GLU A 116 -36.58 2.48 3.00
N GLY A 117 -37.71 2.96 2.48
CA GLY A 117 -38.24 4.27 2.78
C GLY A 117 -38.70 4.30 4.22
N GLU A 118 -38.07 5.14 5.04
CA GLU A 118 -38.71 5.61 6.26
C GLU A 118 -39.12 7.06 6.09
N ASP A 119 -40.43 7.18 5.94
CA ASP A 119 -41.23 8.38 5.98
C ASP A 119 -41.17 8.97 7.39
N ARG A 120 -40.42 10.06 7.60
CA ARG A 120 -40.55 10.91 8.80
C ARG A 120 -40.40 12.39 8.45
N SER A 121 -41.55 13.05 8.49
CA SER A 121 -41.77 14.50 8.42
C SER A 121 -40.90 15.33 9.36
N VAL A 122 -40.46 16.52 8.89
CA VAL A 122 -40.55 17.87 9.54
C VAL A 122 -39.79 18.91 8.66
N PRO A 123 -40.20 20.20 8.60
CA PRO A 123 -40.10 21.02 7.39
C PRO A 123 -39.02 22.13 7.37
N LYS A 124 -38.77 22.63 6.14
CA LYS A 124 -38.25 23.95 5.71
C LYS A 124 -36.93 24.49 6.31
N LYS A 125 -35.84 24.19 5.60
CA LYS A 125 -34.93 25.17 4.94
C LYS A 125 -34.34 24.48 3.71
N SER A 126 -34.74 24.91 2.53
CA SER A 126 -34.36 24.29 1.25
C SER A 126 -32.93 24.66 0.84
N SER A 127 -31.93 24.20 1.59
CA SER A 127 -30.67 23.83 0.94
C SER A 127 -30.98 22.57 0.12
N ASN A 128 -30.87 22.66 -1.20
CA ASN A 128 -31.21 21.60 -2.17
C ASN A 128 -31.01 20.20 -1.59
N LEU A 129 -32.09 19.58 -1.10
CA LEU A 129 -32.07 18.29 -0.41
C LEU A 129 -31.38 17.23 -1.29
N SER A 130 -31.55 17.34 -2.60
CA SER A 130 -30.84 16.57 -3.61
C SER A 130 -29.32 16.67 -3.49
N ASN A 131 -28.74 17.88 -3.35
CA ASN A 131 -27.29 18.05 -3.26
C ASN A 131 -26.72 17.45 -1.96
N LEU A 132 -27.39 17.67 -0.83
CA LEU A 132 -26.98 17.07 0.45
C LEU A 132 -27.12 15.55 0.45
N GLN A 133 -28.17 15.01 -0.19
CA GLN A 133 -28.34 13.57 -0.37
C GLN A 133 -27.27 12.97 -1.28
N ILE A 134 -26.91 13.65 -2.37
CA ILE A 134 -25.80 13.25 -3.26
C ILE A 134 -24.47 13.25 -2.49
N VAL A 135 -24.15 14.32 -1.76
CA VAL A 135 -22.92 14.39 -0.95
C VAL A 135 -22.88 13.30 0.11
N LYS A 136 -24.00 13.05 0.81
CA LYS A 136 -24.09 11.95 1.79
C LYS A 136 -23.91 10.58 1.13
N LYS A 137 -24.51 10.36 -0.04
CA LYS A 137 -24.40 9.11 -0.80
C LYS A 137 -22.97 8.88 -1.27
N VAL A 138 -22.35 9.89 -1.89
CA VAL A 138 -20.96 9.84 -2.36
C VAL A 138 -20.01 9.64 -1.17
N GLY A 139 -20.23 10.35 -0.05
CA GLY A 139 -19.46 10.17 1.18
C GLY A 139 -19.52 8.74 1.70
N ARG A 140 -20.72 8.14 1.77
CA ARG A 140 -20.88 6.72 2.17
C ARG A 140 -20.23 5.75 1.18
N GLN A 141 -20.26 6.06 -0.11
CA GLN A 141 -19.61 5.24 -1.14
C GLN A 141 -18.08 5.31 -1.07
N LEU A 142 -17.52 6.46 -0.67
CA LEU A 142 -16.08 6.68 -0.59
C LEU A 142 -15.48 6.33 0.79
N SER A 143 -16.26 6.35 1.87
CA SER A 143 -15.81 5.96 3.23
C SER A 143 -14.99 4.66 3.23
N PRO A 144 -15.47 3.59 2.56
CA PRO A 144 -14.68 2.40 2.27
C PRO A 144 -13.22 2.60 1.89
N LEU A 145 -13.01 3.43 0.88
CA LEU A 145 -11.72 3.65 0.26
C LEU A 145 -10.84 4.55 1.14
N ILE A 146 -11.46 5.49 1.86
CA ILE A 146 -10.76 6.40 2.78
C ILE A 146 -10.27 5.63 4.02
N GLU A 147 -11.11 4.79 4.61
CA GLU A 147 -10.73 3.93 5.75
C GLU A 147 -9.60 2.99 5.36
N MET A 148 -9.71 2.39 4.17
CA MET A 148 -8.69 1.55 3.57
C MET A 148 -7.36 2.29 3.32
N GLU A 149 -7.40 3.50 2.74
CA GLU A 149 -6.20 4.34 2.58
C GLU A 149 -5.54 4.58 3.94
N ASN A 150 -6.31 4.99 4.95
CA ASN A 150 -5.78 5.28 6.28
C ASN A 150 -5.09 4.07 6.91
N HIS A 151 -5.71 2.88 6.84
CA HIS A 151 -5.11 1.64 7.36
C HIS A 151 -3.78 1.30 6.69
N PHE A 152 -3.68 1.49 5.37
CA PHE A 152 -2.43 1.30 4.65
C PHE A 152 -1.38 2.34 5.04
N LEU A 153 -1.79 3.61 5.13
CA LEU A 153 -0.88 4.68 5.50
C LEU A 153 -0.34 4.49 6.91
N GLU A 154 -1.12 3.99 7.86
CA GLU A 154 -0.66 3.68 9.22
C GLU A 154 0.41 2.58 9.22
N LYS A 155 0.25 1.55 8.39
CA LYS A 155 1.24 0.47 8.26
C LYS A 155 2.52 0.88 7.52
N LEU A 156 2.41 1.82 6.58
CA LEU A 156 3.54 2.28 5.77
C LEU A 156 4.34 3.41 6.45
N GLN A 157 3.67 4.21 7.28
CA GLN A 157 4.32 5.26 8.04
C GLN A 157 5.26 4.68 9.10
N GLY A 158 6.36 5.38 9.31
CA GLY A 158 7.36 5.02 10.30
C GLY A 158 8.20 6.23 10.67
N PRO A 159 9.25 6.05 11.48
CA PRO A 159 10.11 7.14 11.93
C PRO A 159 10.69 7.99 10.80
N ARG A 160 10.96 7.41 9.63
CA ARG A 160 11.55 8.10 8.47
C ARG A 160 10.55 8.26 7.32
N VAL A 161 9.55 7.40 7.21
CA VAL A 161 8.50 7.51 6.19
C VAL A 161 7.40 8.50 6.62
N SER A 162 7.44 9.71 6.05
CA SER A 162 6.35 10.69 6.18
C SER A 162 5.04 10.20 5.56
N ARG A 163 3.91 10.79 5.96
CA ARG A 163 2.59 10.50 5.37
C ARG A 163 2.56 10.70 3.85
N GLN A 164 3.31 11.68 3.33
CA GLN A 164 3.40 11.92 1.89
C GLN A 164 4.14 10.78 1.17
N ASN A 165 5.22 10.29 1.75
CA ASN A 165 5.98 9.15 1.21
C ASN A 165 5.14 7.86 1.28
N ALA A 166 4.42 7.65 2.39
CA ALA A 166 3.47 6.54 2.53
C ALA A 166 2.37 6.56 1.45
N ARG A 167 1.84 7.75 1.10
CA ARG A 167 0.88 7.90 -0.01
C ARG A 167 1.47 7.54 -1.36
N VAL A 168 2.73 7.89 -1.62
CA VAL A 168 3.42 7.49 -2.86
C VAL A 168 3.52 5.97 -2.96
N LEU A 169 3.89 5.29 -1.85
CA LEU A 169 3.94 3.84 -1.78
C LEU A 169 2.55 3.21 -1.97
N PHE A 170 1.54 3.73 -1.27
CA PHE A 170 0.15 3.28 -1.38
C PHE A 170 -0.38 3.37 -2.81
N ASN A 171 -0.17 4.51 -3.49
CA ASN A 171 -0.62 4.71 -4.87
C ASN A 171 0.02 3.71 -5.84
N TYR A 172 1.30 3.38 -5.62
CA TYR A 172 1.94 2.32 -6.40
C TYR A 172 1.29 0.96 -6.10
N ILE A 173 1.14 0.61 -4.82
CA ILE A 173 0.54 -0.68 -4.40
C ILE A 173 -0.86 -0.87 -4.96
N ILE A 174 -1.75 0.13 -4.84
CA ILE A 174 -3.14 0.02 -5.29
C ILE A 174 -3.24 -0.11 -6.82
N GLY A 175 -2.34 0.52 -7.58
CA GLY A 175 -2.26 0.34 -9.03
C GLY A 175 -1.84 -1.07 -9.44
N ARG A 176 -1.13 -1.81 -8.57
CA ARG A 176 -0.68 -3.20 -8.81
C ARG A 176 -1.73 -4.23 -8.39
N ILE A 177 -2.56 -3.89 -7.41
CA ILE A 177 -3.68 -4.73 -7.00
C ILE A 177 -4.72 -4.63 -8.11
N LYS A 178 -4.79 -5.67 -8.95
CA LYS A 178 -5.88 -5.85 -9.92
C LYS A 178 -7.18 -6.13 -9.17
N MET A 179 -7.84 -5.09 -8.64
CA MET A 179 -9.25 -5.17 -8.29
C MET A 179 -10.06 -5.23 -9.59
N LYS A 180 -10.10 -6.40 -10.23
CA LYS A 180 -11.28 -6.73 -11.04
C LYS A 180 -12.38 -7.04 -10.02
N GLY A 181 -13.09 -6.02 -9.58
CA GLY A 181 -14.43 -6.26 -9.04
C GLY A 181 -15.20 -6.99 -10.12
N GLU A 182 -15.82 -8.12 -9.78
CA GLU A 182 -16.68 -8.80 -10.75
C GLU A 182 -17.71 -7.78 -11.25
N PRO A 183 -17.87 -7.62 -12.58
CA PRO A 183 -18.91 -6.76 -13.11
C PRO A 183 -20.23 -7.19 -12.51
N ARG A 184 -20.82 -6.34 -11.68
CA ARG A 184 -22.13 -6.62 -11.10
C ARG A 184 -23.08 -6.86 -12.28
N GLU A 185 -23.69 -8.04 -12.33
CA GLU A 185 -24.69 -8.33 -13.35
C GLU A 185 -25.71 -7.19 -13.34
N TRP A 186 -25.94 -6.58 -14.51
CA TRP A 186 -26.93 -5.54 -14.66
C TRP A 186 -28.32 -6.16 -14.46
N THR A 187 -28.74 -6.32 -13.21
CA THR A 187 -30.12 -6.68 -12.91
C THR A 187 -30.98 -5.47 -13.25
N GLN A 188 -31.73 -5.58 -14.33
CA GLN A 188 -32.74 -4.60 -14.72
C GLN A 188 -33.65 -4.35 -13.51
N LEU A 189 -33.54 -3.16 -12.91
CA LEU A 189 -34.46 -2.69 -11.88
C LEU A 189 -35.87 -2.76 -12.45
N SER A 190 -36.62 -3.79 -12.05
CA SER A 190 -38.00 -3.97 -12.49
C SER A 190 -38.77 -2.74 -12.06
N ARG A 191 -39.18 -1.91 -13.02
CA ARG A 191 -40.11 -0.82 -12.76
C ARG A 191 -41.46 -1.45 -12.43
N ARG A 192 -41.70 -1.75 -11.16
CA ARG A 192 -43.05 -2.01 -10.66
C ARG A 192 -43.86 -0.74 -10.93
N ARG A 193 -44.67 -0.77 -11.99
CA ARG A 193 -45.68 0.26 -12.23
C ARG A 193 -46.67 0.15 -11.07
N HIS A 194 -46.75 1.19 -10.24
CA HIS A 194 -47.89 1.36 -9.36
C HIS A 194 -49.15 1.46 -10.25
N LYS A 195 -50.13 0.60 -10.02
CA LYS A 195 -51.49 0.76 -10.52
C LYS A 195 -52.23 1.70 -9.60
#